data_AF-A0A149TVP0-F1
#
_entry.id   AF-A0A149TVP0-F1
#
_cell.length_a   1.000
_cell.length_b   1.000
_cell.length_c   1.000
_cell.angle_alpha   90.00
_cell.angle_beta   90.00
_cell.angle_gamma   90.00
#
_symmetry.space_group_name_H-M   'P 1'
#
loop_
_entity.id
_entity.type
_entity.pdbx_description
1 polymer ?
#
loop_
_entity_poly.entity_id
_entity_poly.type
_entity_poly.pdbx_seq_one_letter_code
_entity_poly.pdbx_strand_id
1 'polypeptide(L)'
;MAPVSICVLLSGCVDDHGKGAMHAATSRCFSKYPLAKGTAYKRFSCIYQAHSQYGPDAMGTHAALLQQIDQASLRVGLDIDSGALTVAEGETALHWVTRKAYYQASQHASPPEQPKTQGLRK
;
A
#
# COMPACT_ATOMS: atom_id res chain seq x y z
N MET A 1 -12.97 -22.39 3.37
CA MET A 1 -12.92 -21.38 4.46
C MET A 1 -12.79 -20.03 3.80
N ALA A 2 -13.85 -19.22 3.82
CA ALA A 2 -13.83 -17.86 3.27
C ALA A 2 -12.98 -16.96 4.18
N PRO A 3 -12.20 -16.00 3.64
CA PRO A 3 -11.50 -15.04 4.47
C PRO A 3 -12.55 -14.17 5.16
N VAL A 4 -12.69 -14.35 6.47
CA VAL A 4 -13.52 -13.48 7.31
C VAL A 4 -12.84 -12.12 7.29
N SER A 5 -13.40 -11.21 6.49
CA SER A 5 -12.96 -9.83 6.43
C SER A 5 -13.10 -9.23 7.82
N ILE A 6 -12.00 -8.78 8.40
CA ILE A 6 -11.90 -8.19 9.75
C ILE A 6 -12.72 -6.88 9.85
N CYS A 7 -13.41 -6.45 8.79
CA CYS A 7 -14.35 -5.33 8.78
C CYS A 7 -15.58 -5.50 9.70
N VAL A 8 -15.89 -6.70 10.23
CA VAL A 8 -17.20 -6.96 10.84
C VAL A 8 -17.26 -6.67 12.36
N LEU A 9 -16.14 -6.68 13.09
CA LEU A 9 -16.24 -6.82 14.56
C LEU A 9 -16.06 -5.55 15.38
N LEU A 10 -15.44 -4.48 14.89
CA LEU A 10 -15.29 -3.24 15.66
C LEU A 10 -15.27 -2.05 14.71
N SER A 11 -16.37 -1.28 14.68
CA SER A 11 -16.53 0.02 13.98
C SER A 11 -16.24 -0.03 12.47
N GLY A 12 -17.34 -0.06 11.70
CA GLY A 12 -17.39 -0.27 10.25
C GLY A 12 -16.27 0.37 9.43
N CYS A 13 -15.86 -0.36 8.39
CA CYS A 13 -14.94 0.12 7.38
C CYS A 13 -15.47 1.46 6.83
N VAL A 14 -14.73 2.54 7.12
CA VAL A 14 -15.07 3.88 6.65
C VAL A 14 -14.59 3.94 5.22
N ASP A 15 -15.40 3.46 4.28
CA ASP A 15 -15.11 3.71 2.87
C ASP A 15 -15.31 5.21 2.62
N ASP A 16 -14.23 5.90 2.24
CA ASP A 16 -14.30 7.32 1.93
C ASP A 16 -14.62 7.59 0.46
N HIS A 17 -14.79 6.55 -0.38
CA HIS A 17 -14.97 6.64 -1.82
C HIS A 17 -13.93 7.55 -2.51
N GLY A 18 -12.69 7.56 -2.02
CA GLY A 18 -11.62 8.40 -2.55
C GLY A 18 -11.72 9.88 -2.16
N LYS A 19 -12.51 10.24 -1.15
CA LYS A 19 -12.67 11.62 -0.64
C LYS A 19 -11.48 12.12 0.19
N GLY A 20 -10.45 11.30 0.40
CA GLY A 20 -9.16 11.71 0.97
C GLY A 20 -9.05 11.55 2.49
N ALA A 21 -10.03 10.94 3.15
CA ALA A 21 -9.94 10.59 4.57
C ALA A 21 -8.91 9.47 4.82
N MET A 22 -8.79 8.49 3.91
CA MET A 22 -7.71 7.51 3.94
C MET A 22 -6.35 8.21 3.83
N HIS A 23 -6.21 9.13 2.87
CA HIS A 23 -5.00 9.94 2.72
C HIS A 23 -4.66 10.72 4.00
N ALA A 24 -5.65 11.36 4.63
CA ALA A 24 -5.46 12.07 5.89
C ALA A 24 -5.05 11.13 7.04
N ALA A 25 -5.62 9.92 7.11
CA ALA A 25 -5.26 8.91 8.10
C ALA A 25 -3.80 8.45 7.94
N THR A 26 -3.41 8.11 6.71
CA THR A 26 -2.03 7.74 6.36
C THR A 26 -1.05 8.88 6.64
N SER A 27 -1.41 10.13 6.29
CA SER A 27 -0.60 11.33 6.60
C SER A 27 -0.36 11.52 8.10
N ARG A 28 -1.37 11.29 8.95
CA ARG A 28 -1.21 11.34 10.41
C ARG A 28 -0.23 10.29 10.93
N CYS A 29 -0.15 9.12 10.31
CA CYS A 29 0.83 8.09 10.70
C CYS A 29 2.27 8.57 10.51
N PHE A 30 2.56 9.27 9.39
CA PHE A 30 3.88 9.83 9.13
C PHE A 30 4.30 10.89 10.15
N SER A 31 3.37 11.75 10.57
CA SER A 31 3.62 12.78 11.59
C SER A 31 3.75 12.21 12.99
N LYS A 32 2.94 11.19 13.34
CA LYS A 32 2.91 10.60 14.68
C LYS A 32 4.11 9.68 14.94
N TYR A 33 4.58 8.97 13.93
CA TYR A 33 5.67 8.01 14.02
C TYR A 33 6.75 8.38 13.01
N PRO A 34 7.84 9.07 13.41
CA PRO A 34 8.96 9.32 12.51
C PRO A 34 9.64 8.01 12.09
N LEU A 35 10.41 8.03 11.00
CA LEU A 35 11.23 6.86 10.64
C LEU A 35 12.48 6.85 11.51
N ALA A 36 12.38 6.18 12.65
CA ALA A 36 13.49 6.02 13.59
C ALA A 36 13.35 4.70 14.35
N LYS A 37 14.46 4.21 14.89
CA LYS A 37 14.49 3.02 15.75
C LYS A 37 13.52 3.19 16.94
N GLY A 38 12.69 2.18 17.16
CA GLY A 38 11.63 2.15 18.18
C GLY A 38 10.28 2.71 17.71
N THR A 39 10.22 3.25 16.49
CA THR A 39 9.01 3.86 15.92
C THR A 39 8.71 3.42 14.48
N ALA A 40 9.66 2.80 13.78
CA ALA A 40 9.52 2.48 12.37
C ALA A 40 8.44 1.42 12.13
N TYR A 41 8.38 0.35 12.92
CA TYR A 41 7.32 -0.64 12.82
C TYR A 41 5.95 -0.05 13.14
N LYS A 42 5.87 0.85 14.12
CA LYS A 42 4.61 1.56 14.48
C LYS A 42 4.12 2.46 13.35
N ARG A 43 5.02 3.15 12.64
CA ARG A 43 4.68 3.93 11.45
C ARG A 43 3.96 3.06 10.42
N PHE A 44 4.57 1.94 10.03
CA PHE A 44 4.01 1.08 8.98
C PHE A 44 2.79 0.29 9.44
N SER A 45 2.70 -0.06 10.73
CA SER A 45 1.49 -0.64 11.32
C SER A 45 0.31 0.31 11.25
N CYS A 46 0.54 1.59 11.55
CA CYS A 46 -0.49 2.62 11.43
C CYS A 46 -0.98 2.79 9.98
N ILE A 47 -0.07 2.80 9.00
CA ILE A 47 -0.40 2.93 7.58
C ILE A 47 -1.20 1.71 7.09
N TYR A 48 -0.73 0.50 7.41
CA TYR A 48 -1.42 -0.74 7.07
C TYR A 48 -2.83 -0.79 7.67
N GLN A 49 -3.00 -0.35 8.91
CA GLN A 49 -4.31 -0.26 9.56
C GLN A 49 -5.21 0.77 8.87
N ALA A 50 -4.69 1.93 8.46
CA ALA A 50 -5.44 2.91 7.70
C ALA A 50 -5.93 2.32 6.37
N HIS A 51 -5.06 1.69 5.58
CA HIS A 51 -5.48 1.02 4.35
C HIS A 51 -6.50 -0.10 4.60
N SER A 52 -6.32 -0.91 5.66
CA SER A 52 -7.25 -1.98 6.02
C SER A 52 -8.61 -1.47 6.48
N GLN A 53 -8.66 -0.33 7.17
CA GLN A 53 -9.90 0.27 7.66
C GLN A 53 -10.75 0.85 6.54
N TYR A 54 -10.13 1.49 5.54
CA TYR A 54 -10.84 2.15 4.45
C TYR A 54 -11.13 1.19 3.28
N GLY A 55 -10.33 0.14 3.12
CA GLY A 55 -10.60 -0.95 2.17
C GLY A 55 -10.21 -0.63 0.72
N PRO A 56 -10.40 -1.61 -0.18
CA PRO A 56 -9.88 -1.55 -1.55
C PRO A 56 -10.51 -0.43 -2.40
N ASP A 57 -11.75 -0.04 -2.15
CA ASP A 57 -12.44 1.01 -2.92
C ASP A 57 -11.77 2.38 -2.71
N ALA A 58 -11.40 2.71 -1.47
CA ALA A 58 -10.60 3.90 -1.15
C ALA A 58 -9.15 3.82 -1.67
N MET A 59 -8.58 2.61 -1.74
CA MET A 59 -7.21 2.37 -2.24
C MET A 59 -7.12 2.38 -3.78
N GLY A 60 -8.25 2.19 -4.48
CA GLY A 60 -8.36 2.24 -5.93
C GLY A 60 -7.75 1.03 -6.65
N THR A 61 -7.52 1.18 -7.96
CA THR A 61 -7.15 0.11 -8.91
C THR A 61 -5.91 -0.70 -8.52
N HIS A 62 -5.02 -0.14 -7.69
CA HIS A 62 -3.79 -0.80 -7.24
C HIS A 62 -3.84 -1.27 -5.78
N ALA A 63 -5.04 -1.46 -5.20
CA ALA A 63 -5.21 -1.86 -3.80
C ALA A 63 -4.36 -3.08 -3.40
N ALA A 64 -4.32 -4.14 -4.21
CA ALA A 64 -3.52 -5.33 -3.94
C ALA A 64 -2.02 -5.04 -3.89
N LEU A 65 -1.54 -4.14 -4.76
CA LEU A 65 -0.14 -3.75 -4.80
C LEU A 65 0.23 -2.88 -3.59
N LEU A 66 -0.65 -1.95 -3.20
CA LEU A 66 -0.47 -1.14 -2.00
C LEU A 66 -0.40 -2.02 -0.74
N GLN A 67 -1.22 -3.08 -0.62
CA GLN A 67 -1.11 -4.02 0.49
C GLN A 67 0.23 -4.77 0.53
N GLN A 68 0.79 -5.12 -0.63
CA GLN A 68 2.13 -5.72 -0.71
C GLN A 68 3.21 -4.74 -0.25
N ILE A 69 3.10 -3.46 -0.62
CA ILE A 69 4.00 -2.40 -0.15
C ILE A 69 3.90 -2.26 1.37
N ASP A 70 2.69 -2.27 1.94
CA ASP A 70 2.52 -2.17 3.39
C ASP A 70 3.20 -3.33 4.12
N GLN A 71 3.04 -4.56 3.63
CA GLN A 71 3.68 -5.74 4.21
C GLN A 71 5.21 -5.70 4.13
N ALA A 72 5.75 -5.29 2.98
CA ALA A 72 7.19 -5.12 2.82
C ALA A 72 7.71 -3.99 3.75
N SER A 73 6.96 -2.90 3.86
CA SER A 73 7.33 -1.77 4.71
C SER A 73 7.27 -2.13 6.21
N LEU A 74 6.31 -2.96 6.62
CA LEU A 74 6.26 -3.54 7.97
C LEU A 74 7.53 -4.33 8.29
N ARG A 75 8.00 -5.15 7.35
CA ARG A 75 9.25 -5.91 7.50
C ARG A 75 10.44 -4.96 7.70
N VAL A 76 10.57 -3.95 6.84
CA VAL A 76 11.64 -2.95 6.96
C VAL A 76 11.56 -2.21 8.31
N GLY A 77 10.36 -1.84 8.75
CA GLY A 77 10.17 -1.20 10.07
C GLY A 77 10.63 -2.08 11.23
N LEU A 78 10.35 -3.38 11.17
CA LEU A 78 10.81 -4.35 12.17
C LEU A 78 12.34 -4.51 12.14
N ASP A 79 12.92 -4.54 10.95
CA ASP A 79 14.38 -4.65 10.79
C ASP A 79 15.10 -3.40 11.30
N ILE A 80 14.53 -2.19 11.11
CA ILE A 80 15.03 -0.94 11.72
C ILE A 80 14.91 -0.99 13.25
N ASP A 81 13.74 -1.37 13.76
CA ASP A 81 13.48 -1.34 15.21
C ASP A 81 14.33 -2.37 15.98
N SER A 82 14.57 -3.55 15.37
CA SER A 82 15.48 -4.57 15.91
C SER A 82 16.96 -4.20 15.75
N GLY A 83 17.29 -3.26 14.86
CA GLY A 83 18.66 -2.86 14.56
C GLY A 83 19.36 -3.76 13.52
N ALA A 84 18.62 -4.62 12.82
CA ALA A 84 19.13 -5.35 11.66
C ALA A 84 19.42 -4.43 10.47
N LEU A 85 18.71 -3.30 10.37
CA LEU A 85 19.01 -2.21 9.45
C LEU A 85 19.22 -0.91 10.23
N THR A 86 20.17 -0.09 9.77
CA THR A 86 20.18 1.33 10.10
C THR A 86 18.99 2.03 9.45
N VAL A 87 18.66 3.25 9.91
CA VAL A 87 17.59 4.05 9.29
C VAL A 87 17.87 4.32 7.81
N ALA A 88 19.11 4.62 7.44
CA ALA A 88 19.50 4.90 6.04
C ALA A 88 19.38 3.66 5.14
N GLU A 89 19.76 2.47 5.63
CA GLU A 89 19.56 1.22 4.90
C GLU A 89 18.07 0.90 4.77
N GLY A 90 17.29 1.16 5.83
CA GLY A 90 15.84 1.06 5.81
C GLY A 90 15.19 1.98 4.76
N GLU A 91 15.60 3.24 4.67
CA GLU A 91 15.16 4.18 3.63
C GLU A 91 15.46 3.67 2.22
N THR A 92 16.66 3.11 2.04
CA THR A 92 17.05 2.50 0.75
C THR A 92 16.15 1.32 0.40
N ALA A 93 15.86 0.44 1.37
CA ALA A 93 14.94 -0.68 1.18
C ALA A 93 13.52 -0.23 0.85
N LEU A 94 13.00 0.79 1.55
CA LEU A 94 11.68 1.38 1.28
C LEU A 94 11.61 1.97 -0.13
N HIS A 95 12.63 2.73 -0.55
CA HIS A 95 12.71 3.25 -1.92
C HIS A 95 12.68 2.14 -2.97
N TRP A 96 13.37 1.03 -2.72
CA TRP A 96 13.37 -0.11 -3.64
C TRP A 96 12.00 -0.78 -3.73
N VAL A 97 11.30 -0.98 -2.60
CA VAL A 97 9.92 -1.51 -2.56
C VAL A 97 8.98 -0.61 -3.37
N THR A 98 8.99 0.70 -3.11
CA THR A 98 8.14 1.66 -3.82
C THR A 98 8.45 1.73 -5.30
N ARG A 99 9.73 1.68 -5.68
CA ARG A 99 10.15 1.68 -7.09
C ARG A 99 9.66 0.44 -7.83
N LYS A 100 9.76 -0.74 -7.20
CA LYS A 100 9.23 -1.97 -7.78
C LYS A 100 7.72 -1.89 -8.01
N ALA A 101 6.99 -1.39 -7.01
CA ALA A 101 5.56 -1.21 -7.14
C ALA A 101 5.21 -0.21 -8.25
N TYR A 102 5.92 0.92 -8.33
CA TYR A 102 5.74 1.88 -9.43
C TYR A 102 5.90 1.21 -10.80
N TYR A 103 6.97 0.42 -11.00
CA TYR A 103 7.16 -0.30 -12.26
C TYR A 103 6.06 -1.31 -12.56
N GLN A 104 5.57 -2.04 -11.56
CA GLN A 104 4.46 -2.98 -11.74
C GLN A 104 3.19 -2.23 -12.12
N ALA A 105 2.84 -1.17 -11.40
CA ALA A 105 1.69 -0.34 -11.71
C ALA A 105 1.78 0.27 -13.13
N SER A 106 2.97 0.73 -13.54
CA SER A 106 3.17 1.34 -14.86
C SER A 106 3.15 0.34 -16.01
N GLN A 107 3.61 -0.91 -15.81
CA GLN A 107 3.56 -1.95 -16.84
C GLN A 107 2.13 -2.45 -17.09
N HIS A 108 1.26 -2.39 -16.09
CA HIS A 108 -0.15 -2.74 -16.21
C HIS A 108 -1.05 -1.56 -16.66
N ALA A 109 -0.47 -0.40 -17.00
CA ALA A 109 -1.19 0.77 -17.49
C ALA A 109 -1.45 0.78 -19.01
N SER A 110 -0.96 -0.21 -19.75
CA SER A 110 -1.24 -0.35 -21.19
C SER A 110 -2.70 -0.76 -21.42
N PRO A 111 -3.47 -0.06 -22.29
CA PRO A 111 -4.78 -0.57 -22.70
C PRO A 111 -4.59 -1.88 -23.48
N PRO A 112 -5.58 -2.79 -23.50
CA PRO A 112 -5.54 -3.91 -24.41
C PRO A 112 -5.46 -3.34 -25.83
N GLU A 113 -4.39 -3.69 -26.55
CA GLU A 113 -4.26 -3.40 -27.97
C GLU A 113 -5.50 -3.99 -28.65
N GLN A 114 -6.35 -3.14 -29.21
CA GLN A 114 -7.52 -3.64 -29.95
C GLN A 114 -7.00 -4.56 -31.06
N PRO A 115 -7.60 -5.75 -31.25
CA PRO A 115 -7.24 -6.59 -32.38
C PRO A 115 -7.52 -5.78 -33.64
N LYS A 116 -6.49 -5.54 -34.47
CA LYS A 116 -6.68 -5.07 -35.84
C LYS A 116 -7.60 -6.07 -36.52
N THR A 117 -8.87 -5.71 -36.70
CA THR A 117 -9.80 -6.51 -37.47
C THR A 117 -9.30 -6.56 -38.89
N GLN A 118 -8.65 -7.67 -39.21
CA GLN A 118 -8.35 -8.10 -40.55
C GLN A 118 -9.68 -8.54 -41.17
N GLY A 119 -10.13 -7.83 -42.21
CA GLY A 119 -11.33 -8.12 -43.00
C GLY A 119 -12.11 -6.83 -43.28
N LEU A 120 -12.42 -6.47 -44.52
CA LEU A 120 -13.17 -7.30 -45.45
C LEU A 120 -13.04 -6.75 -46.89
N ARG A 121 -12.89 -7.67 -47.84
CA ARG A 121 -13.00 -7.45 -49.29
C ARG A 121 -14.22 -6.58 -49.65
N LYS A 122 -14.05 -5.70 -50.64
CA LYS A 122 -14.93 -5.56 -51.81
C LYS A 122 -14.14 -4.98 -52.97
#